data_AF-A0A9E3EBT8-F1
#
_entry.id   AF-A0A9E3EBT8-F1
#
_cell.length_a   1.000
_cell.length_b   1.000
_cell.length_c   1.000
_cell.angle_alpha   90.00
_cell.angle_beta   90.00
_cell.angle_gamma   90.00
#
_symmetry.space_group_name_H-M   'P 1'
#
loop_
_entity.id
_entity.type
_entity.pdbx_description
1 polymer ?
#
loop_
_entity_poly.entity_id
_entity_poly.type
_entity_poly.pdbx_seq_one_letter_code
_entity_poly.pdbx_strand_id
1 'polypeptide(L)'
;MVWSPLAGGLLSGKYGPDVQTPADARRVSFDFPPVDKERAWACVAAMRKVGEAHGVSVARVALAYVLAKPFVMSVIIGAKTVEQLEDNLAAAELVLSDAEIAQLDEVSALPSEYPDWMFARQGDGRPPAPFKRK
;
A
#
# COMPACT_ATOMS: atom_id res chain seq x y z
N MET A 1 12.46 -9.33 -1.62
CA MET A 1 12.32 -8.76 -2.98
C MET A 1 10.84 -8.69 -3.31
N VAL A 2 10.32 -7.50 -3.56
CA VAL A 2 8.89 -7.27 -3.86
C VAL A 2 8.70 -7.13 -5.37
N TRP A 3 7.65 -7.77 -5.90
CA TRP A 3 7.27 -7.70 -7.32
C TRP A 3 5.82 -7.21 -7.44
N SER A 4 5.49 -6.59 -8.58
CA SER A 4 4.17 -5.97 -8.82
C SER A 4 3.69 -5.03 -7.69
N PRO A 5 4.54 -4.13 -7.17
CA PRO A 5 4.21 -3.27 -6.01
C PRO A 5 2.99 -2.37 -6.26
N LEU A 6 2.71 -2.04 -7.53
CA LEU A 6 1.57 -1.21 -7.92
C LEU A 6 0.35 -2.03 -8.37
N ALA A 7 0.34 -3.36 -8.18
CA ALA A 7 -0.73 -4.26 -8.57
C ALA A 7 -1.22 -4.04 -10.03
N GLY A 8 -0.30 -4.10 -10.99
CA GLY A 8 -0.63 -3.85 -12.40
C GLY A 8 -0.98 -2.40 -12.73
N GLY A 9 -0.63 -1.46 -11.85
CA GLY A 9 -0.91 -0.03 -11.97
C GLY A 9 -2.11 0.44 -11.17
N LEU A 10 -2.87 -0.47 -10.55
CA LEU A 10 -4.06 -0.14 -9.76
C LEU A 10 -3.76 0.93 -8.68
N LEU A 11 -2.64 0.77 -7.99
CA LEU A 11 -2.23 1.63 -6.89
C LEU A 11 -1.51 2.91 -7.35
N SER A 12 -1.50 3.22 -8.65
CA SER A 12 -0.87 4.44 -9.17
C SER A 12 -1.74 5.70 -9.04
N GLY A 13 -2.98 5.57 -8.56
CA GLY A 13 -3.94 6.67 -8.48
C GLY A 13 -4.66 7.01 -9.80
N LYS A 14 -4.33 6.30 -10.89
CA LYS A 14 -4.98 6.42 -12.21
C LYS A 14 -6.34 5.70 -12.30
N TYR A 15 -6.63 4.86 -11.31
CA TYR A 15 -7.87 4.11 -11.20
C TYR A 15 -8.59 4.52 -9.91
N GLY A 16 -9.92 4.47 -9.93
CA GLY A 16 -10.75 4.72 -8.77
C GLY A 16 -12.19 5.05 -9.17
N PRO A 17 -13.13 4.99 -8.22
CA PRO A 17 -14.54 5.30 -8.47
C PRO A 17 -14.75 6.72 -9.04
N ASP A 18 -13.90 7.67 -8.64
CA ASP A 18 -14.03 9.08 -9.02
C ASP A 18 -13.05 9.51 -10.13
N VAL A 19 -12.39 8.56 -10.81
CA VAL A 19 -11.35 8.84 -11.81
C VAL A 19 -11.75 8.29 -13.18
N GLN A 20 -11.68 9.14 -14.21
CA GLN A 20 -11.78 8.67 -15.60
C GLN A 20 -10.52 7.86 -15.94
N THR A 21 -10.67 6.53 -15.96
CA THR A 21 -9.58 5.62 -16.29
C THR A 21 -9.25 5.72 -17.78
N PRO A 22 -7.98 5.95 -18.18
CA PRO A 22 -7.58 5.98 -19.58
C PRO A 22 -7.88 4.66 -20.30
N ALA A 23 -8.36 4.74 -21.55
CA ALA A 23 -8.77 3.57 -22.32
C ALA A 23 -7.62 2.57 -22.60
N ASP A 24 -6.36 3.02 -22.61
CA ASP A 24 -5.16 2.24 -22.86
C ASP A 24 -4.51 1.67 -21.57
N ALA A 25 -5.15 1.88 -20.42
CA ALA A 25 -4.61 1.48 -19.13
C ALA A 25 -4.65 -0.05 -18.99
N ARG A 26 -3.54 -0.66 -18.51
CA ARG A 26 -3.31 -2.12 -18.52
C ARG A 26 -4.45 -2.95 -17.94
N ARG A 27 -5.08 -2.47 -16.86
CA ARG A 27 -6.19 -3.19 -16.19
C ARG A 27 -7.55 -3.08 -16.89
N VAL A 28 -7.71 -2.20 -17.89
CA VAL A 28 -8.95 -2.11 -18.69
C VAL A 28 -9.15 -3.39 -19.51
N SER A 29 -8.07 -3.98 -20.02
CA SER A 29 -8.10 -5.22 -20.79
C SER A 29 -7.70 -6.47 -20.00
N PHE A 30 -7.16 -6.34 -18.78
CA PHE A 30 -6.64 -7.46 -17.99
C PHE A 30 -6.64 -7.19 -16.47
N ASP A 31 -7.63 -7.73 -15.75
CA ASP A 31 -7.81 -7.53 -14.30
C ASP A 31 -6.94 -8.50 -13.46
N PHE A 32 -5.62 -8.28 -13.45
CA PHE A 32 -4.66 -9.12 -12.71
C PHE A 32 -3.53 -8.28 -12.08
N PRO A 33 -3.08 -8.58 -10.84
CA PRO A 33 -3.56 -9.65 -9.96
C PRO A 33 -4.96 -9.35 -9.41
N PRO A 34 -5.73 -10.38 -8.99
CA PRO A 34 -6.98 -10.18 -8.26
C PRO A 34 -6.66 -9.50 -6.93
N VAL A 35 -7.41 -8.45 -6.63
CA VAL A 35 -7.21 -7.59 -5.46
C VAL A 35 -8.57 -7.17 -4.92
N ASP A 36 -8.66 -7.05 -3.62
CA ASP A 36 -9.79 -6.41 -2.96
C ASP A 36 -9.84 -4.94 -3.38
N LYS A 37 -10.85 -4.58 -4.18
CA LYS A 37 -10.98 -3.24 -4.76
C LYS A 37 -11.36 -2.21 -3.70
N GLU A 38 -12.23 -2.55 -2.75
CA GLU A 38 -12.65 -1.63 -1.70
C GLU A 38 -11.45 -1.21 -0.85
N ARG A 39 -10.64 -2.19 -0.43
CA ARG A 39 -9.39 -1.88 0.29
C ARG A 39 -8.39 -1.13 -0.58
N ALA A 40 -8.25 -1.50 -1.85
CA ALA A 40 -7.34 -0.80 -2.76
C ALA A 40 -7.72 0.68 -2.93
N TRP A 41 -9.03 1.00 -3.00
CA TRP A 41 -9.50 2.39 -3.08
C TRP A 41 -9.28 3.17 -1.80
N ALA A 42 -9.48 2.55 -0.63
CA ALA A 42 -9.12 3.17 0.65
C ALA A 42 -7.62 3.50 0.70
N CYS A 43 -6.75 2.58 0.27
CA CYS A 43 -5.31 2.81 0.18
C CYS A 43 -4.99 3.96 -0.80
N VAL A 44 -5.56 3.96 -2.00
CA VAL A 44 -5.34 5.02 -3.00
C VAL A 44 -5.79 6.39 -2.50
N ALA A 45 -6.92 6.46 -1.79
CA ALA A 45 -7.41 7.70 -1.19
C ALA A 45 -6.47 8.23 -0.11
N ALA A 46 -5.94 7.35 0.76
CA ALA A 46 -4.95 7.73 1.76
C ALA A 46 -3.64 8.22 1.11
N MET A 47 -3.12 7.46 0.16
CA MET A 47 -1.90 7.83 -0.57
C MET A 47 -2.05 9.11 -1.39
N ARG A 48 -3.26 9.45 -1.86
CA ARG A 48 -3.54 10.72 -2.53
C ARG A 48 -3.35 11.92 -1.60
N LYS A 49 -3.85 11.83 -0.36
CA LYS A 49 -3.66 12.89 0.65
C LYS A 49 -2.18 13.10 0.98
N VAL A 50 -1.44 11.99 1.14
CA VAL A 50 0.02 12.03 1.35
C VAL A 50 0.72 12.63 0.12
N GLY A 51 0.36 12.18 -1.08
CA GLY A 51 0.93 12.71 -2.33
C GLY A 51 0.70 14.21 -2.48
N GLU A 52 -0.51 14.70 -2.15
CA GLU A 52 -0.84 16.13 -2.15
C GLU A 52 0.02 16.92 -1.15
N ALA A 53 0.22 16.39 0.07
CA ALA A 53 1.04 17.03 1.10
C ALA A 53 2.51 17.16 0.70
N HIS A 54 3.05 16.17 -0.01
CA HIS A 54 4.45 16.14 -0.48
C HIS A 54 4.63 16.70 -1.90
N GLY A 55 3.55 16.99 -2.62
CA GLY A 55 3.58 17.40 -4.03
C GLY A 55 4.06 16.30 -5.00
N VAL A 56 3.78 15.03 -4.69
CA VAL A 56 4.26 13.86 -5.45
C VAL A 56 3.11 12.96 -5.90
N SER A 57 3.39 12.04 -6.82
CA SER A 57 2.38 11.11 -7.32
C SER A 57 1.99 10.04 -6.30
N VAL A 58 0.78 9.50 -6.44
CA VAL A 58 0.30 8.36 -5.65
C VAL A 58 1.19 7.13 -5.86
N ALA A 59 1.69 6.91 -7.08
CA ALA A 59 2.61 5.82 -7.37
C ALA A 59 3.92 5.95 -6.58
N ARG A 60 4.47 7.17 -6.49
CA ARG A 60 5.67 7.45 -5.70
C ARG A 60 5.45 7.15 -4.22
N VAL A 61 4.31 7.58 -3.65
CA VAL A 61 3.94 7.28 -2.25
C VAL A 61 3.82 5.77 -2.03
N ALA A 62 3.15 5.04 -2.92
CA ALA A 62 2.99 3.59 -2.81
C ALA A 62 4.34 2.86 -2.77
N LEU A 63 5.27 3.26 -3.63
CA LEU A 63 6.61 2.68 -3.69
C LEU A 63 7.44 3.05 -2.45
N ALA A 64 7.41 4.30 -2.02
CA ALA A 64 8.10 4.76 -0.81
C ALA A 64 7.60 4.04 0.44
N TYR A 65 6.29 3.86 0.56
CA TYR A 65 5.68 3.11 1.66
C TYR A 65 6.17 1.66 1.74
N VAL A 66 6.25 0.97 0.60
CA VAL A 66 6.76 -0.40 0.56
C VAL A 66 8.27 -0.43 0.88
N LEU A 67 9.05 0.52 0.37
CA LEU A 67 10.48 0.66 0.67
C LEU A 67 10.77 1.00 2.13
N ALA A 68 9.86 1.68 2.82
CA ALA A 68 10.00 2.02 4.24
C ALA A 68 9.88 0.80 5.18
N LYS A 69 9.42 -0.36 4.69
CA LYS A 69 9.29 -1.56 5.51
C LYS A 69 10.65 -2.17 5.80
N PRO A 70 10.99 -2.46 7.08
CA PRO A 70 12.34 -2.89 7.47
C PRO A 70 12.76 -4.23 6.86
N PHE A 71 11.81 -5.05 6.41
CA PHE A 71 12.05 -6.34 5.77
C PHE A 71 12.09 -6.27 4.22
N VAL A 72 11.90 -5.09 3.63
CA VAL A 72 11.93 -4.89 2.17
C VAL A 72 13.31 -4.36 1.76
N MET A 73 14.11 -5.23 1.11
CA MET A 73 15.43 -4.84 0.59
C MET A 73 15.34 -4.15 -0.79
N SER A 74 14.38 -4.56 -1.62
CA SER A 74 14.25 -4.06 -3.00
C SER A 74 12.83 -4.26 -3.55
N VAL A 75 12.49 -3.39 -4.50
CA VAL A 75 11.20 -3.38 -5.21
C VAL A 75 11.45 -3.39 -6.71
N ILE A 76 10.80 -4.30 -7.43
CA ILE A 76 10.84 -4.36 -8.90
C ILE A 76 9.73 -3.46 -9.45
N ILE A 77 10.12 -2.38 -10.12
CA ILE A 77 9.21 -1.43 -10.76
C ILE A 77 9.08 -1.71 -12.26
N GLY A 78 7.92 -1.36 -12.82
CA GLY A 78 7.68 -1.34 -14.25
C GLY A 78 7.07 0.00 -14.65
N ALA A 79 7.50 0.53 -15.80
CA ALA A 79 7.04 1.81 -16.33
C ALA A 79 6.78 1.67 -17.85
N LYS A 80 5.79 2.39 -18.36
CA LYS A 80 5.53 2.49 -19.81
C LYS A 80 6.21 3.69 -20.46
N THR A 81 6.53 4.72 -19.67
CA THR A 81 7.13 5.97 -20.15
C THR A 81 8.30 6.37 -19.25
N VAL A 82 9.17 7.25 -19.75
CA VAL A 82 10.35 7.71 -19.01
C VAL A 82 9.93 8.51 -17.77
N GLU A 83 8.89 9.33 -17.88
CA GLU A 83 8.38 10.15 -16.78
C GLU A 83 7.86 9.28 -15.63
N GLN A 84 7.22 8.14 -15.94
CA GLN A 84 6.82 7.16 -14.93
C GLN A 84 8.03 6.51 -14.26
N LEU A 85 9.08 6.23 -15.03
CA LEU A 85 10.30 5.64 -14.50
C LEU A 85 11.00 6.61 -13.55
N GLU A 86 11.18 7.86 -13.96
CA GLU A 86 11.77 8.93 -13.16
C GLU A 86 10.99 9.16 -11.86
N ASP A 87 9.66 9.27 -11.95
CA ASP A 87 8.78 9.44 -10.80
C ASP A 87 8.84 8.24 -9.83
N ASN A 88 8.87 7.02 -10.37
CA ASN A 88 9.00 5.80 -9.56
C ASN A 88 10.37 5.70 -8.88
N LEU A 89 11.46 6.12 -9.54
CA LEU A 89 12.81 6.11 -8.98
C LEU A 89 12.96 7.12 -7.84
N ALA A 90 12.33 8.29 -7.97
CA ALA A 90 12.29 9.31 -6.93
C ALA A 90 11.59 8.85 -5.63
N ALA A 91 10.88 7.71 -5.64
CA ALA A 91 10.32 7.12 -4.43
C ALA A 91 11.38 6.72 -3.40
N ALA A 92 12.61 6.42 -3.83
CA ALA A 92 13.72 6.08 -2.93
C ALA A 92 14.18 7.26 -2.05
N GLU A 93 13.85 8.49 -2.45
CA GLU A 93 14.23 9.72 -1.74
C GLU A 93 13.08 10.28 -0.89
N LEU A 94 11.86 9.76 -1.05
CA LEU A 94 10.69 10.21 -0.29
C LEU A 94 10.70 9.59 1.12
N VAL A 95 10.83 10.45 2.13
CA VAL A 95 10.73 10.05 3.54
C VAL A 95 9.32 10.32 4.04
N LEU A 96 8.58 9.24 4.33
CA LEU A 96 7.27 9.32 4.98
C LEU A 96 7.44 9.48 6.49
N SER A 97 6.61 10.33 7.09
CA SER A 97 6.55 10.47 8.54
C SER A 97 5.93 9.25 9.21
N ASP A 98 6.20 9.05 10.51
CA ASP A 98 5.62 7.96 11.29
C ASP A 98 4.08 7.96 11.26
N ALA A 99 3.48 9.15 11.23
CA ALA A 99 2.03 9.31 11.13
C ALA A 99 1.47 8.85 9.78
N GLU A 100 2.16 9.17 8.68
CA GLU A 100 1.79 8.73 7.33
C GLU A 100 1.98 7.22 7.17
N ILE A 101 3.07 6.67 7.71
CA ILE A 101 3.29 5.22 7.73
C ILE A 101 2.17 4.53 8.53
N ALA A 102 1.84 5.02 9.72
CA ALA A 102 0.78 4.45 10.56
C ALA A 102 -0.59 4.51 9.88
N GLN A 103 -0.91 5.62 9.21
CA GLN A 103 -2.14 5.75 8.44
C GLN A 103 -2.20 4.73 7.29
N LEU A 104 -1.10 4.56 6.56
CA LEU A 104 -1.02 3.60 5.45
C LEU A 104 -1.06 2.15 5.96
N ASP A 105 -0.47 1.86 7.12
CA ASP A 105 -0.56 0.56 7.80
C ASP A 105 -2.02 0.23 8.16
N GLU A 106 -2.75 1.17 8.74
CA GLU A 106 -4.15 0.97 9.15
C GLU A 106 -5.05 0.65 7.95
N VAL A 107 -4.99 1.45 6.88
CA VAL A 107 -5.86 1.25 5.70
C VAL A 107 -5.47 0.04 4.85
N SER A 108 -4.23 -0.41 4.94
CA SER A 108 -3.72 -1.58 4.18
C SER A 108 -3.76 -2.89 4.97
N ALA A 109 -4.12 -2.84 6.26
CA ALA A 109 -4.13 -3.99 7.14
C ALA A 109 -4.91 -5.17 6.54
N LEU A 110 -4.33 -6.36 6.67
CA LEU A 110 -5.03 -7.60 6.36
C LEU A 110 -6.04 -7.91 7.46
N PRO A 111 -7.18 -8.55 7.13
CA PRO A 111 -8.04 -9.11 8.16
C PRO A 111 -7.23 -10.13 8.98
N SER A 112 -7.57 -10.24 10.26
CA SER A 112 -6.91 -11.21 11.15
C SER A 112 -7.03 -12.62 10.56
N GLU A 113 -5.89 -13.29 10.41
CA GLU A 113 -5.82 -14.65 9.88
C GLU A 113 -5.99 -15.69 11.00
N TYR A 114 -6.24 -16.94 10.63
CA TYR A 114 -6.20 -18.03 11.60
C TYR A 114 -4.74 -18.29 12.01
N PRO A 115 -4.41 -18.52 13.30
CA PRO A 115 -5.32 -18.62 14.45
C PRO A 115 -5.54 -17.30 15.22
N ASP A 116 -5.03 -16.17 14.77
CA ASP A 116 -5.09 -14.90 15.52
C ASP A 116 -6.51 -14.48 15.87
N TRP A 117 -7.45 -14.54 14.93
CA TRP A 117 -8.86 -14.20 15.22
C TRP A 117 -9.49 -15.19 16.22
N MET A 118 -9.03 -16.44 16.23
CA MET A 118 -9.51 -17.47 17.15
C MET A 118 -9.01 -17.17 18.56
N PHE A 119 -7.75 -16.77 18.71
CA PHE A 119 -7.21 -16.33 19.99
C PHE A 119 -7.85 -15.03 20.49
N ALA A 120 -8.11 -14.05 19.62
CA ALA A 120 -8.85 -12.85 20.01
C ALA A 120 -10.25 -13.22 20.51
N ARG A 121 -10.99 -14.06 19.76
CA ARG A 121 -12.35 -14.49 20.10
C ARG A 121 -12.43 -15.37 21.36
N GLN A 122 -11.46 -16.25 21.59
CA GLN A 122 -11.44 -17.15 22.76
C GLN A 122 -10.73 -16.53 23.97
N GLY A 123 -9.85 -15.55 23.73
CA GLY A 123 -9.09 -14.80 24.71
C GLY A 123 -9.87 -13.63 25.31
N ASP A 124 -11.01 -13.24 24.72
CA ASP A 124 -11.92 -12.16 25.15
C ASP A 124 -12.56 -12.37 26.55
N GLY A 125 -12.02 -13.31 27.33
CA GLY A 125 -12.33 -13.55 28.73
C GLY A 125 -11.25 -14.31 29.50
N ARG A 126 -10.02 -14.40 28.96
CA ARG A 126 -8.92 -15.19 29.54
C ARG A 126 -7.81 -14.27 30.07
N PRO A 127 -7.77 -13.95 31.38
CA PRO A 127 -6.57 -13.32 31.96
C PRO A 127 -5.42 -14.35 31.97
N PRO A 128 -4.17 -13.88 31.78
CA PRO A 128 -3.46 -13.39 32.95
C PRO A 128 -2.76 -12.04 32.71
N ALA A 129 -2.42 -11.37 33.82
CA ALA A 129 -1.55 -10.22 33.80
C ALA A 129 -0.21 -10.57 33.09
N PRO A 130 0.40 -9.62 32.36
CA PRO A 130 1.68 -9.85 31.70
C PRO A 130 2.72 -10.32 32.72
N PHE A 131 3.47 -11.36 32.37
CA PHE A 131 4.57 -11.86 33.18
C PHE A 131 5.62 -10.75 33.34
N LYS A 132 5.78 -10.24 34.57
CA LYS A 132 6.88 -9.34 34.91
C LYS A 132 8.13 -10.17 35.17
N ARG A 133 9.17 -10.01 34.34
CA ARG A 133 10.52 -10.50 34.69
C ARG A 133 11.01 -9.76 35.94
N LYS A 134 11.51 -10.53 36.93
CA LYS A 134 12.24 -10.00 38.09
C LYS A 134 13.63 -9.54 37.68
#